data_AF-A0A178J565-F1
#
_entry.id   AF-A0A178J565-F1
#
_cell.length_a   1.000
_cell.length_b   1.000
_cell.length_c   1.000
_cell.angle_alpha   90.00
_cell.angle_beta   90.00
_cell.angle_gamma   90.00
#
_symmetry.space_group_name_H-M   'P 1'
#
loop_
_entity.id
_entity.type
_entity.pdbx_description
1 polymer ?
#
loop_
_entity_poly.entity_id
_entity_poly.type
_entity_poly.pdbx_seq_one_letter_code
_entity_poly.pdbx_strand_id
1 'polypeptide(L)'
;MRVLSILFVWLSLSGSSSHTAKNHEYALVFLMQSSCPYCHIVAPSITHVSRQLGLTVYTFTLDGGGLPGFQVPIPVTQTIREKFLSVSNVVPATFLINVNSQKFTPISRGEVDYATLYRGLSNALNDPQVRKALQ
;
A
#
# COMPACT_ATOMS: atom_id res chain seq x y z
N MET A 1 41.10 -37.63 36.21
CA MET A 1 41.56 -37.69 34.80
C MET A 1 40.38 -37.31 33.92
N ARG A 2 40.60 -36.33 33.02
CA ARG A 2 39.58 -35.60 32.26
C ARG A 2 39.11 -36.43 31.04
N VAL A 3 37.81 -36.57 30.86
CA VAL A 3 37.17 -36.99 29.59
C VAL A 3 36.11 -35.92 29.33
N LEU A 4 36.47 -34.78 28.74
CA LEU A 4 36.53 -34.48 27.30
C LEU A 4 35.20 -34.70 26.58
N SER A 5 34.58 -33.57 26.21
CA SER A 5 33.73 -33.29 25.03
C SER A 5 32.64 -34.33 24.68
N ILE A 6 31.37 -33.95 24.49
CA ILE A 6 30.91 -33.19 23.33
C ILE A 6 29.59 -32.48 23.73
N LEU A 7 29.59 -31.14 23.77
CA LEU A 7 28.35 -30.38 23.69
C LEU A 7 27.84 -30.49 22.25
N PHE A 8 26.79 -31.26 22.03
CA PHE A 8 25.97 -31.21 20.82
C PHE A 8 25.20 -29.89 20.82
N VAL A 9 25.86 -28.81 20.40
CA VAL A 9 25.17 -27.56 20.06
C VAL A 9 24.43 -27.83 18.76
N TRP A 10 23.17 -28.20 18.88
CA TRP A 10 22.21 -28.13 17.79
C TRP A 10 22.02 -26.65 17.47
N LEU A 11 22.90 -26.12 16.62
CA LEU A 11 22.72 -24.83 15.99
C LEU A 11 21.54 -24.98 15.04
N SER A 12 20.33 -24.77 15.55
CA SER A 12 19.13 -24.63 14.74
C SER A 12 19.32 -23.41 13.84
N LEU A 13 19.94 -23.62 12.68
CA LEU A 13 19.98 -22.66 11.59
C LEU A 13 18.58 -22.61 10.99
N SER A 14 17.64 -22.02 11.74
CA SER A 14 16.34 -21.64 11.23
C SER A 14 16.60 -20.58 10.18
N GLY A 15 16.73 -21.03 8.93
CA GLY A 15 16.85 -20.16 7.77
C GLY A 15 15.71 -19.16 7.82
N SER A 16 16.04 -17.91 8.09
CA SER A 16 15.12 -16.80 7.91
C SER A 16 14.86 -16.74 6.41
N SER A 17 13.77 -17.36 5.98
CA SER A 17 13.25 -17.19 4.63
C SER A 17 12.72 -15.77 4.57
N SER A 18 13.61 -14.81 4.36
CA SER A 18 13.25 -13.45 4.01
C SER A 18 12.57 -13.51 2.65
N HIS A 19 11.26 -13.78 2.66
CA HIS A 19 10.38 -13.48 1.55
C HIS A 19 10.37 -11.96 1.43
N THR A 20 11.38 -11.40 0.77
CA THR A 20 11.22 -10.10 0.13
C THR A 20 10.15 -10.31 -0.92
N ALA A 21 8.88 -10.08 -0.55
CA ALA A 21 7.79 -10.00 -1.50
C ALA A 21 8.26 -9.01 -2.58
N LYS A 22 8.39 -9.48 -3.81
CA LYS A 22 8.65 -8.61 -4.96
C LYS A 22 7.43 -7.72 -5.12
N ASN A 23 7.41 -6.60 -4.41
CA ASN A 23 6.30 -5.64 -4.39
C ASN A 23 6.11 -4.90 -5.72
N HIS A 24 6.91 -5.19 -6.75
CA HIS A 24 6.77 -4.58 -8.08
C HIS A 24 5.42 -4.88 -8.75
N GLU A 25 4.71 -5.92 -8.30
CA GLU A 25 3.37 -6.23 -8.79
C GLU A 25 2.28 -5.38 -8.13
N TYR A 26 2.59 -4.66 -7.05
CA TYR A 26 1.61 -3.89 -6.28
C TYR A 26 1.87 -2.39 -6.35
N ALA A 27 0.80 -1.61 -6.39
CA ALA A 27 0.84 -0.16 -6.30
C ALA A 27 -0.18 0.35 -5.28
N LEU A 28 0.10 1.55 -4.76
CA LEU A 28 -0.82 2.32 -3.94
C LEU A 28 -1.65 3.22 -4.86
N VAL A 29 -2.97 3.08 -4.84
CA VAL A 29 -3.87 4.05 -5.45
C VAL A 29 -4.24 5.10 -4.42
N PHE A 30 -4.11 6.37 -4.78
CA PHE A 30 -4.53 7.52 -3.96
C PHE A 30 -5.60 8.32 -4.72
N LEU A 31 -6.86 8.17 -4.33
CA LEU A 31 -7.98 8.90 -4.90
C LEU A 31 -8.22 10.19 -4.10
N MET A 32 -8.18 11.34 -4.77
CA MET A 32 -8.19 12.65 -4.13
C MET A 32 -8.95 13.72 -4.92
N GLN A 33 -9.08 14.90 -4.31
CA GLN A 33 -9.48 16.16 -4.95
C GLN A 33 -8.57 17.28 -4.48
N SER A 34 -8.25 18.21 -5.38
CA SER A 34 -7.32 19.31 -5.10
C SER A 34 -7.83 20.27 -4.01
N SER A 35 -9.13 20.50 -3.92
CA SER A 35 -9.74 21.39 -2.93
C SER A 35 -10.04 20.72 -1.58
N CYS A 36 -9.84 19.40 -1.46
CA CYS A 36 -10.20 18.65 -0.26
C CYS A 36 -9.14 18.80 0.84
N PRO A 37 -9.45 19.43 2.00
CA PRO A 37 -8.46 19.67 3.06
C PRO A 37 -7.88 18.37 3.63
N TYR A 38 -8.70 17.32 3.75
CA TYR A 38 -8.25 16.02 4.22
C TYR A 38 -7.28 15.34 3.25
N CYS A 39 -7.40 15.59 1.94
CA CYS A 39 -6.43 15.10 0.96
C CYS A 39 -5.06 15.74 1.17
N HIS A 40 -5.01 17.03 1.51
CA HIS A 40 -3.74 17.72 1.85
C HIS A 40 -3.10 17.19 3.12
N ILE A 41 -3.90 16.89 4.14
CA ILE A 41 -3.42 16.31 5.41
C ILE A 41 -2.81 14.92 5.19
N VAL A 42 -3.44 14.09 4.34
CA VAL A 42 -3.03 12.70 4.12
C VAL A 42 -1.84 12.57 3.15
N ALA A 43 -1.68 13.50 2.20
CA ALA A 43 -0.67 13.42 1.13
C ALA A 43 0.79 13.18 1.59
N PRO A 44 1.30 13.83 2.66
CA PRO A 44 2.63 13.54 3.19
C PRO A 44 2.79 12.09 3.66
N SER A 45 1.75 11.52 4.29
CA SER A 45 1.74 10.12 4.73
C SER A 45 1.77 9.15 3.56
N ILE A 46 1.04 9.44 2.46
CA ILE A 46 1.09 8.66 1.21
C ILE A 46 2.52 8.64 0.65
N THR A 47 3.18 9.78 0.63
CA THR A 47 4.56 9.91 0.12
C THR A 47 5.54 9.11 0.98
N HIS A 48 5.43 9.18 2.30
CA HIS A 48 6.31 8.43 3.19
C HIS A 48 6.08 6.92 3.12
N VAL A 49 4.82 6.48 3.18
CA VAL A 49 4.49 5.06 3.25
C VAL A 49 4.82 4.34 1.95
N SER A 50 4.58 4.99 0.80
CA SER A 50 4.92 4.42 -0.51
C SER A 50 6.41 4.22 -0.67
N ARG A 51 7.22 5.21 -0.25
CA ARG A 51 8.69 5.08 -0.22
C ARG A 51 9.14 3.95 0.71
N GLN A 52 8.57 3.90 1.91
CA GLN A 52 8.93 2.89 2.93
C GLN A 52 8.62 1.46 2.46
N LEU A 53 7.50 1.27 1.77
CA LEU A 53 7.05 -0.05 1.30
C LEU A 53 7.47 -0.39 -0.14
N GLY A 54 8.16 0.53 -0.81
CA GLY A 54 8.59 0.37 -2.21
C GLY A 54 7.43 0.31 -3.20
N LEU A 55 6.32 1.02 -2.92
CA LEU A 55 5.13 1.04 -3.77
C LEU A 55 5.16 2.22 -4.74
N THR A 56 4.83 1.96 -6.01
CA THR A 56 4.46 3.02 -6.94
C THR A 56 3.11 3.61 -6.52
N VAL A 57 2.94 4.92 -6.68
CA VAL A 57 1.66 5.59 -6.37
C VAL A 57 0.95 6.00 -7.67
N TYR A 58 -0.28 5.54 -7.85
CA TYR A 58 -1.20 6.05 -8.86
C TYR A 58 -2.18 7.02 -8.20
N THR A 59 -1.95 8.32 -8.40
CA THR A 59 -2.82 9.35 -7.84
C THR A 59 -3.90 9.72 -8.84
N PHE A 60 -5.16 9.51 -8.47
CA PHE A 60 -6.32 9.89 -9.27
C PHE A 60 -7.02 11.10 -8.67
N THR A 61 -7.38 12.07 -9.50
CA THR A 61 -8.10 13.29 -9.10
C THR A 61 -9.52 13.33 -9.65
N LEU A 62 -10.50 13.64 -8.80
CA LEU A 62 -11.90 13.81 -9.23
C LEU A 62 -12.18 15.20 -9.83
N ASP A 63 -11.37 16.21 -9.50
CA ASP A 63 -11.56 17.60 -9.96
C ASP A 63 -10.50 18.06 -10.99
N GLY A 64 -9.55 17.18 -11.34
CA GLY A 64 -8.50 17.47 -12.31
C GLY A 64 -7.31 18.25 -11.73
N GLY A 65 -7.42 18.77 -10.51
CA GLY A 65 -6.35 19.52 -9.86
C GLY A 65 -5.36 18.63 -9.12
N GLY A 66 -4.11 19.11 -8.99
CA GLY A 66 -3.06 18.54 -8.16
C GLY A 66 -3.00 19.11 -6.75
N LEU A 67 -2.16 18.52 -5.90
CA LEU A 67 -1.82 19.04 -4.56
C LEU A 67 -0.32 18.82 -4.28
N PRO A 68 0.27 19.45 -3.24
CA PRO A 68 1.70 19.30 -2.94
C PRO A 68 2.12 17.83 -2.79
N GLY A 69 3.16 17.42 -3.54
CA GLY A 69 3.61 16.02 -3.61
C GLY A 69 2.91 15.18 -4.69
N PHE A 70 1.79 15.66 -5.25
CA PHE A 70 1.02 15.01 -6.31
C PHE A 70 0.53 16.06 -7.33
N GLN A 71 1.46 16.73 -7.99
CA GLN A 71 1.18 17.89 -8.86
C GLN A 71 0.57 17.51 -10.21
N VAL A 72 0.83 16.31 -10.72
CA VAL A 72 0.32 15.83 -12.03
C VAL A 72 -0.49 14.54 -11.82
N PRO A 73 -1.64 14.61 -11.12
CA PRO A 73 -2.49 13.45 -10.91
C PRO A 73 -3.23 13.07 -12.19
N ILE A 74 -3.70 11.83 -12.25
CA ILE A 74 -4.45 11.29 -13.37
C ILE A 74 -5.93 11.68 -13.19
N PRO A 75 -6.55 12.43 -14.12
CA PRO A 75 -7.98 12.71 -14.03
C PRO A 75 -8.80 11.42 -14.08
N VAL A 76 -9.80 11.31 -13.20
CA VAL A 76 -10.66 10.13 -13.16
C VAL A 76 -11.54 10.07 -14.42
N THR A 77 -11.34 9.01 -15.21
CA THR A 77 -12.23 8.62 -16.31
C THR A 77 -13.50 7.97 -15.77
N GLN A 78 -14.52 7.80 -16.62
CA GLN A 78 -15.76 7.15 -16.21
C GLN A 78 -15.54 5.72 -15.67
N THR A 79 -14.68 4.94 -16.32
CA THR A 79 -14.30 3.59 -15.88
C THR A 79 -13.63 3.59 -14.51
N ILE A 80 -12.72 4.52 -14.25
CA ILE A 80 -12.04 4.64 -12.94
C ILE A 80 -13.04 5.08 -11.86
N ARG A 81 -13.99 5.95 -12.22
CA ARG A 81 -15.11 6.36 -11.38
C ARG A 81 -15.92 5.13 -10.93
N GLU A 82 -16.37 4.32 -11.87
CA GLU A 82 -17.16 3.11 -11.60
C GLU A 82 -16.37 2.09 -10.76
N LYS A 83 -15.07 1.95 -11.03
CA LYS A 83 -14.21 1.01 -10.33
C LYS A 83 -13.96 1.37 -8.86
N PHE A 84 -13.60 2.62 -8.56
CA PHE A 84 -13.23 3.01 -7.20
C PHE A 84 -14.36 3.68 -6.42
N LEU A 85 -15.24 4.47 -7.07
CA LEU A 85 -16.34 5.12 -6.36
C LEU A 85 -17.47 4.17 -5.96
N SER A 86 -17.59 3.01 -6.60
CA SER A 86 -18.47 1.94 -6.12
C SER A 86 -18.02 1.37 -4.77
N VAL A 87 -16.73 1.51 -4.43
CA VAL A 87 -16.14 1.06 -3.16
C VAL A 87 -16.01 2.21 -2.15
N SER A 88 -15.64 3.40 -2.61
CA SER A 88 -15.54 4.61 -1.78
C SER A 88 -16.00 5.86 -2.54
N ASN A 89 -17.14 6.43 -2.13
CA ASN A 89 -17.65 7.70 -2.63
C ASN A 89 -17.12 8.93 -1.87
N VAL A 90 -16.10 8.76 -1.03
CA VAL A 90 -15.45 9.83 -0.25
C VAL A 90 -13.96 9.92 -0.58
N VAL A 91 -13.40 11.13 -0.49
CA VAL A 91 -11.96 11.40 -0.62
C VAL A 91 -11.39 12.01 0.67
N PRO A 92 -10.11 11.73 1.02
CA PRO A 92 -9.21 10.82 0.32
C PRO A 92 -9.62 9.34 0.49
N ALA A 93 -9.28 8.51 -0.48
CA ALA A 93 -9.39 7.06 -0.37
C ALA A 93 -8.14 6.37 -0.93
N THR A 94 -7.74 5.27 -0.30
CA THR A 94 -6.55 4.52 -0.73
C THR A 94 -6.85 3.06 -0.96
N PHE A 95 -6.15 2.47 -1.92
CA PHE A 95 -6.30 1.07 -2.30
C PHE A 95 -4.93 0.45 -2.59
N LEU A 96 -4.77 -0.83 -2.30
CA LEU A 96 -3.66 -1.64 -2.80
C LEU A 96 -4.15 -2.36 -4.06
N ILE A 97 -3.47 -2.16 -5.19
CA ILE A 97 -3.81 -2.77 -6.47
C ILE A 97 -2.68 -3.68 -6.95
N ASN A 98 -3.01 -4.83 -7.53
CA ASN A 98 -2.07 -5.57 -8.35
C ASN A 98 -2.09 -5.00 -9.77
N VAL A 99 -0.95 -4.53 -10.28
CA VAL A 99 -0.87 -3.80 -11.56
C VAL A 99 -1.13 -4.69 -12.77
N ASN A 100 -0.92 -6.01 -12.65
CA ASN A 100 -1.13 -6.96 -13.74
C ASN A 100 -2.60 -7.38 -13.85
N SER A 101 -3.20 -7.82 -12.73
CA SER A 101 -4.60 -8.27 -12.71
C SER A 101 -5.60 -7.11 -12.64
N GLN A 102 -5.12 -5.93 -12.24
CA GLN A 102 -5.91 -4.74 -11.92
C GLN A 102 -6.93 -4.94 -10.79
N LYS A 103 -6.89 -6.07 -10.06
CA LYS A 103 -7.69 -6.30 -8.85
C LYS A 103 -7.11 -5.50 -7.69
N PHE A 104 -7.96 -5.04 -6.78
CA PHE A 104 -7.55 -4.17 -5.68
C PHE A 104 -8.33 -4.46 -4.39
N THR A 105 -7.80 -3.99 -3.27
CA THR A 105 -8.46 -4.00 -1.96
C THR A 105 -8.42 -2.61 -1.32
N PRO A 106 -9.49 -2.13 -0.66
CA PRO A 106 -9.48 -0.86 0.04
C PRO A 106 -8.55 -0.90 1.26
N ILE A 107 -7.90 0.23 1.53
CA ILE A 107 -6.94 0.38 2.62
C ILE A 107 -7.39 1.44 3.62
N SER A 108 -7.76 2.63 3.15
CA SER A 108 -8.27 3.70 4.02
C SER A 108 -9.29 4.59 3.30
N ARG A 109 -10.11 5.26 4.09
CA ARG A 109 -11.04 6.31 3.67
C ARG A 109 -11.02 7.45 4.68
N GLY A 110 -11.06 8.68 4.18
CA GLY A 110 -11.00 9.88 5.00
C GLY A 110 -9.60 10.16 5.55
N GLU A 111 -9.53 11.09 6.49
CA GLU A 111 -8.29 11.44 7.17
C GLU A 111 -7.74 10.27 7.98
N VAL A 112 -6.47 9.92 7.75
CA VAL A 112 -5.73 8.89 8.48
C VAL A 112 -4.27 9.30 8.63
N ASP A 113 -3.67 8.90 9.75
CA ASP A 113 -2.24 9.14 10.00
C ASP A 113 -1.34 8.13 9.25
N TYR A 114 -0.03 8.40 9.30
CA TYR A 114 0.97 7.53 8.70
C TYR A 114 0.93 6.10 9.27
N ALA A 115 0.79 5.95 10.59
CA ALA A 115 0.84 4.66 11.25
C ALA A 115 -0.32 3.75 10.83
N THR A 116 -1.51 4.32 10.65
CA THR A 116 -2.70 3.64 10.15
C THR A 116 -2.52 3.22 8.69
N LEU A 117 -2.04 4.12 7.83
CA LEU A 117 -1.74 3.82 6.43
C LEU A 117 -0.70 2.72 6.27
N TYR A 118 0.42 2.82 6.99
CA TYR A 118 1.49 1.82 6.97
C TYR A 118 0.98 0.45 7.39
N ARG A 119 0.21 0.38 8.47
CA ARG A 119 -0.35 -0.87 8.97
C ARG A 119 -1.32 -1.49 7.97
N GLY A 120 -2.22 -0.69 7.39
CA GLY A 120 -3.17 -1.17 6.40
C GLY A 120 -2.47 -1.76 5.17
N LEU A 121 -1.51 -1.03 4.61
CA LEU A 121 -0.74 -1.50 3.44
C LEU A 121 0.14 -2.70 3.76
N SER A 122 0.87 -2.66 4.88
CA SER A 122 1.73 -3.76 5.31
C SER A 122 0.92 -5.03 5.56
N ASN A 123 -0.22 -4.94 6.23
CA ASN A 123 -1.09 -6.09 6.45
C ASN A 123 -1.60 -6.67 5.13
N ALA A 124 -2.11 -5.82 4.23
CA ALA A 124 -2.61 -6.26 2.93
C ALA A 124 -1.52 -6.90 2.04
N LEU A 125 -0.30 -6.38 2.08
CA LEU A 125 0.86 -6.94 1.37
C LEU A 125 1.32 -8.29 1.93
N ASN A 126 1.15 -8.51 3.24
CA ASN A 126 1.62 -9.71 3.92
C ASN A 126 0.53 -10.77 4.11
N ASP A 127 -0.73 -10.47 3.82
CA ASP A 127 -1.85 -11.40 3.91
C ASP A 127 -1.93 -12.31 2.67
N PRO A 128 -1.75 -13.65 2.81
CA PRO A 128 -1.83 -14.58 1.69
C PRO A 128 -3.20 -14.62 1.01
N GLN A 129 -4.29 -14.40 1.75
CA GLN A 129 -5.63 -14.40 1.20
C GLN A 129 -5.86 -13.16 0.35
N VAL A 130 -5.42 -11.98 0.83
CA VAL A 130 -5.46 -10.75 0.04
C VAL A 130 -4.66 -10.93 -1.23
N ARG A 131 -3.40 -11.39 -1.14
CA ARG A 131 -2.56 -11.61 -2.33
C ARG A 131 -3.19 -12.57 -3.34
N LYS A 132 -3.78 -13.67 -2.88
CA LYS A 132 -4.49 -14.62 -3.75
C LYS A 132 -5.73 -13.99 -4.40
N ALA A 133 -6.47 -13.16 -3.67
CA ALA A 133 -7.63 -12.45 -4.22
C ALA A 133 -7.21 -11.39 -5.26
N LEU A 134 -6.00 -10.83 -5.14
CA LEU A 134 -5.45 -9.84 -6.04
C LEU A 134 -4.69 -10.41 -7.24
N GLN A 135 -4.42 -11.72 -7.30
CA GLN A 135 -3.91 -12.40 -8.50
C GLN A 135 -5.03 -12.62 -9.52
#